data_AF-A0AAU2NR60-F1
#
_entry.id   AF-A0AAU2NR60-F1
#
_cell.length_a   1.000
_cell.length_b   1.000
_cell.length_c   1.000
_cell.angle_alpha   90.00
_cell.angle_beta   90.00
_cell.angle_gamma   90.00
#
_symmetry.space_group_name_H-M   'P 1'
#
loop_
_entity.id
_entity.type
_entity.pdbx_description
1 polymer ?
#
loop_
_entity_poly.entity_id
_entity_poly.type
_entity_poly.pdbx_seq_one_letter_code
_entity_poly.pdbx_strand_id
1 'polypeptide(L)'
;MSSDPLRLTVLGSATPYPTVDNPYSYCLDQLLRAVADDAAADVLITDTGLERIHHPYDGGADVLLTSTDERDRLRARHADWLSSHPDGL
;
A
#
# COMPACT_ATOMS: atom_id res chain seq x y z
N MET A 1 -13.43 13.15 -19.90
CA MET A 1 -12.81 12.86 -18.60
C MET A 1 -12.83 11.35 -18.46
N SER A 2 -11.76 10.69 -18.87
CA SER A 2 -11.62 9.23 -18.84
C SER A 2 -11.00 8.86 -17.50
N SER A 3 -11.72 8.09 -16.69
CA SER A 3 -11.17 7.49 -15.47
C SER A 3 -10.10 6.49 -15.89
N ASP A 4 -8.84 6.88 -15.73
CA ASP A 4 -7.70 6.01 -15.97
C ASP A 4 -7.64 4.99 -14.82
N PRO A 5 -7.70 3.67 -15.09
CA PRO A 5 -7.59 2.67 -14.02
C PRO A 5 -6.19 2.74 -13.42
N LEU A 6 -6.13 2.85 -12.08
CA LEU A 6 -4.89 2.88 -11.29
C LEU A 6 -3.92 1.78 -11.76
N ARG A 7 -2.89 2.17 -12.49
CA ARG A 7 -1.82 1.28 -12.93
C ARG A 7 -0.85 1.07 -11.77
N LEU A 8 -1.15 0.08 -10.93
CA LEU A 8 -0.25 -0.40 -9.88
C LEU A 8 1.02 -0.96 -10.54
N THR A 9 2.15 -0.28 -10.39
CA THR A 9 3.45 -0.78 -10.84
C THR A 9 4.14 -1.44 -9.65
N VAL A 10 4.03 -2.77 -9.56
CA VAL A 10 4.79 -3.56 -8.59
C VAL A 10 6.18 -3.82 -9.17
N LEU A 11 7.21 -3.18 -8.62
CA LEU A 11 8.61 -3.51 -8.91
C LEU A 11 9.06 -4.62 -7.95
N GLY A 12 8.90 -5.88 -8.34
CA GLY A 12 9.35 -7.02 -7.55
C GLY A 12 9.11 -8.35 -8.28
N SER A 13 10.13 -9.19 -8.41
CA SER A 13 10.05 -10.46 -9.11
C SER A 13 9.54 -11.58 -8.18
N ALA A 14 8.28 -11.99 -8.34
CA ALA A 14 7.77 -13.23 -7.75
C ALA A 14 6.90 -13.98 -8.76
N THR A 15 7.19 -15.27 -8.93
CA THR A 15 6.62 -16.19 -9.94
C THR A 15 5.13 -16.53 -9.70
N PRO A 16 4.33 -16.87 -10.74
CA PRO A 16 2.88 -16.93 -10.63
C PRO A 16 2.31 -18.35 -10.36
N TYR A 17 1.21 -18.40 -9.60
CA TYR A 17 0.17 -19.46 -9.66
C TYR A 17 -1.23 -18.79 -9.80
N PRO A 18 -2.23 -19.42 -10.46
CA PRO A 18 -3.53 -18.82 -10.82
C PRO A 18 -4.65 -19.28 -9.85
N THR A 19 -5.80 -18.66 -9.57
CA THR A 19 -6.67 -17.63 -10.20
C THR A 19 -7.66 -17.15 -9.12
N VAL A 20 -8.01 -15.85 -9.01
CA VAL A 20 -9.32 -15.34 -8.52
C VAL A 20 -9.54 -13.90 -9.03
N ASP A 21 -10.81 -13.48 -9.07
CA ASP A 21 -11.34 -12.24 -9.65
C ASP A 21 -10.47 -11.00 -9.39
N ASN A 22 -10.13 -10.28 -10.48
CA ASN A 22 -9.14 -9.20 -10.53
C ASN A 22 -7.67 -9.66 -10.28
N PRO A 23 -6.90 -9.97 -11.35
CA PRO A 23 -5.52 -10.48 -11.23
C PRO A 23 -4.57 -9.52 -10.49
N TYR A 24 -4.90 -8.22 -10.42
CA TYR A 24 -4.12 -7.25 -9.66
C TYR A 24 -4.29 -7.40 -8.14
N SER A 25 -5.45 -7.89 -7.67
CA SER A 25 -5.68 -8.14 -6.23
C SER A 25 -4.78 -9.26 -5.72
N TYR A 26 -4.69 -10.37 -6.48
CA TYR A 26 -3.86 -11.50 -6.08
C TYR A 26 -2.36 -11.16 -6.00
N CYS A 27 -1.87 -10.34 -6.94
CA CYS A 27 -0.47 -9.90 -6.92
C CYS A 27 -0.16 -8.99 -5.72
N LEU A 28 -1.08 -8.07 -5.39
CA LEU A 28 -0.94 -7.20 -4.22
C LEU A 28 -1.00 -8.00 -2.91
N ASP A 29 -1.95 -8.92 -2.78
CA ASP A 29 -2.11 -9.74 -1.57
C ASP A 29 -0.86 -10.58 -1.29
N GLN A 30 -0.26 -11.16 -2.34
CA GLN A 30 0.99 -11.92 -2.25
C GLN A 30 2.16 -11.04 -1.81
N LEU A 31 2.25 -9.82 -2.34
CA LEU A 31 3.28 -8.86 -1.93
C LEU A 31 3.11 -8.45 -0.46
N LEU A 32 1.89 -8.12 -0.04
CA LEU A 32 1.60 -7.73 1.34
C LEU A 32 1.87 -8.90 2.31
N ARG A 33 1.54 -10.14 1.93
CA ARG A 33 1.90 -11.33 2.70
C ARG A 33 3.41 -11.50 2.81
N ALA A 34 4.15 -11.33 1.71
CA ALA A 34 5.61 -11.43 1.72
C ALA A 34 6.25 -10.37 2.64
N VAL A 35 5.70 -9.16 2.68
CA VAL A 35 6.14 -8.11 3.62
C VAL A 35 5.86 -8.49 5.07
N ALA A 36 4.65 -8.98 5.36
CA ALA A 36 4.28 -9.40 6.71
C ALA A 36 5.10 -10.60 7.21
N ASP A 37 5.49 -11.51 6.31
CA ASP A 37 6.30 -12.69 6.63
C ASP A 37 7.82 -12.41 6.58
N ASP A 38 8.25 -11.13 6.49
CA ASP A 38 9.65 -10.69 6.37
C ASP A 38 10.41 -11.31 5.17
N ALA A 39 9.66 -11.74 4.15
CA ALA A 39 10.20 -12.28 2.89
C ALA A 39 10.46 -11.18 1.84
N ALA A 40 9.94 -9.96 2.06
CA ALA A 40 10.20 -8.77 1.27
C ALA A 40 10.30 -7.54 2.20
N ALA A 41 11.31 -6.70 1.99
CA ALA A 41 11.55 -5.47 2.75
C ALA A 41 11.68 -4.26 1.83
N ASP A 42 11.59 -3.05 2.40
CA ASP A 42 11.74 -1.77 1.70
C ASP A 42 10.78 -1.60 0.49
N VAL A 43 9.55 -2.07 0.63
CA VAL A 43 8.54 -2.05 -0.43
C VAL A 43 7.81 -0.71 -0.45
N LEU A 44 7.77 -0.07 -1.61
CA LEU A 44 6.89 1.07 -1.88
C LEU A 44 5.83 0.70 -2.91
N ILE A 45 4.57 0.98 -2.57
CA ILE A 45 3.42 0.83 -3.45
C ILE A 45 2.88 2.22 -3.76
N THR A 46 2.81 2.58 -5.04
CA THR A 46 2.45 3.94 -5.43
C THR A 46 1.77 4.00 -6.80
N ASP A 47 1.06 5.09 -7.03
CA ASP A 47 0.57 5.45 -8.36
C ASP A 47 1.72 5.96 -9.26
N THR A 48 1.46 6.07 -10.57
CA THR A 48 2.49 6.47 -11.54
C THR A 48 2.96 7.91 -11.39
N GLY A 49 2.19 8.77 -10.71
CA GLY A 49 2.53 10.15 -10.41
C GLY A 49 3.29 10.34 -9.09
N LEU A 50 3.48 9.27 -8.30
CA LEU A 50 4.07 9.33 -6.95
C LEU A 50 3.28 10.24 -5.99
N GLU A 51 1.97 10.36 -6.18
CA GLU A 51 1.12 11.25 -5.37
C GLU A 51 0.64 10.59 -4.08
N ARG A 52 0.59 9.25 -4.06
CA ARG A 52 0.25 8.42 -2.91
C ARG A 52 1.24 7.28 -2.80
N ILE A 53 2.00 7.24 -1.72
CA ILE A 53 2.97 6.19 -1.46
C ILE A 53 2.55 5.44 -0.20
N HIS A 54 2.48 4.12 -0.31
CA HIS A 54 2.27 3.20 0.80
C HIS A 54 3.56 2.43 1.05
N HIS A 55 4.01 2.41 2.30
CA HIS A 55 5.13 1.61 2.76
C HIS A 55 4.61 0.60 3.79
N PRO A 56 4.15 -0.59 3.36
CA PRO A 56 3.65 -1.62 4.26
C PRO A 56 4.77 -2.25 5.09
N TYR A 57 4.42 -2.72 6.27
CA TYR A 57 5.25 -3.53 7.17
C TYR A 57 4.37 -4.49 7.98
N ASP A 58 4.97 -5.42 8.72
CA ASP A 58 4.20 -6.32 9.59
C ASP A 58 3.39 -5.51 10.62
N GLY A 59 2.07 -5.67 10.57
CA GLY A 59 1.13 -4.98 11.47
C GLY A 59 0.66 -3.58 11.02
N GLY A 60 1.16 -3.02 9.92
CA GLY A 60 0.74 -1.67 9.51
C GLY A 60 1.28 -1.18 8.17
N ALA A 61 1.15 0.12 7.95
CA ALA A 61 1.72 0.80 6.79
C ALA A 61 1.85 2.30 7.06
N ASP A 62 2.92 2.89 6.52
CA ASP A 62 3.01 4.35 6.41
C ASP A 62 2.37 4.79 5.09
N VAL A 63 1.67 5.93 5.12
CA VAL A 63 1.07 6.53 3.93
C VAL A 63 1.56 7.96 3.77
N LEU A 64 2.33 8.20 2.71
CA LEU A 64 2.81 9.52 2.34
C LEU A 64 1.87 10.12 1.29
N LEU A 65 1.40 11.35 1.56
CA LEU A 65 0.44 12.07 0.73
C LEU A 65 0.95 13.48 0.43
N THR A 66 0.53 14.02 -0.72
CA THR A 66 1.00 15.32 -1.23
C THR A 66 0.48 16.52 -0.44
N SER A 67 -0.54 16.35 0.42
CA SER A 67 -1.09 17.45 1.22
C SER A 67 -1.48 17.02 2.64
N THR A 68 -1.39 17.98 3.56
CA THR A 68 -1.85 17.81 4.95
C THR A 68 -3.36 17.59 5.02
N ASP A 69 -4.13 18.26 4.17
CA ASP A 69 -5.59 18.11 4.15
C ASP A 69 -6.02 16.70 3.74
N GLU A 70 -5.30 16.08 2.81
CA GLU A 70 -5.56 14.70 2.42
C GLU A 70 -5.14 13.72 3.52
N ARG A 71 -3.96 13.95 4.11
CA ARG A 71 -3.47 13.19 5.27
C ARG A 71 -4.49 13.23 6.40
N ASP A 72 -5.01 14.39 6.75
CA ASP A 72 -5.92 14.57 7.87
C ASP A 72 -7.28 13.90 7.60
N ARG A 73 -7.77 13.94 6.35
CA ARG A 73 -8.95 13.18 5.94
C ARG A 73 -8.72 11.68 6.01
N LEU A 74 -7.56 11.19 5.56
CA LEU A 74 -7.23 9.76 5.63
C LEU A 74 -7.11 9.32 7.10
N ARG A 75 -6.40 10.09 7.93
CA ARG A 75 -6.27 9.87 9.37
C ARG A 75 -7.63 9.77 10.06
N ALA A 76 -8.55 10.69 9.76
CA ALA A 76 -9.89 10.68 10.34
C ALA A 76 -10.71 9.45 9.91
N ARG A 77 -10.57 9.00 8.66
CA ARG A 77 -11.27 7.80 8.16
C ARG A 77 -10.77 6.49 8.79
N HIS A 78 -9.49 6.43 9.16
CA HIS A 78 -8.85 5.23 9.71
C HIS A 78 -8.34 5.47 11.14
N ALA A 79 -9.11 6.21 11.95
CA ALA A 79 -8.70 6.59 13.30
C ALA A 79 -8.35 5.36 14.18
N ASP A 80 -9.07 4.25 13.98
CA ASP A 80 -8.86 3.00 14.71
C ASP A 80 -7.57 2.26 14.32
N TRP A 81 -6.93 2.67 13.23
CA TRP A 81 -5.68 2.05 12.73
C TRP A 81 -4.44 2.85 13.09
N LEU A 82 -4.61 4.03 13.71
CA LEU A 82 -3.48 4.85 14.13
C LEU A 82 -2.76 4.17 15.28
N SER A 83 -1.42 4.16 15.21
CA SER A 83 -0.61 3.70 16.33
C SER A 83 -0.99 4.46 17.61
N SER A 84 -1.13 3.71 18.69
CA SER A 84 -1.29 4.28 20.04
C SER A 84 0.00 4.93 20.55
N HIS A 85 1.14 4.68 19.89
CA HIS A 85 2.41 5.28 20.24
C HIS A 85 2.42 6.76 19.80
N PRO A 86 2.77 7.71 20.68
CA PRO A 86 2.78 9.14 20.34
C PRO A 86 3.68 9.52 19.16
N ASP A 87 4.73 8.74 18.88
CA ASP A 87 5.64 8.95 17.76
C ASP A 87 5.20 8.24 16.47
N GLY A 88 4.10 7.49 16.51
CA GLY A 88 3.55 6.78 15.35
C GLY A 88 4.25 5.46 15.01
N LEU A 89 5.14 4.98 15.89
CA LEU A 89 5.86 3.71 15.77
C LEU A 89 5.01 2.49 16.18
#